data_AF-A0A534N2S7-F1
#
_entry.id   AF-A0A534N2S7-F1
#
_cell.length_a   1.000
_cell.length_b   1.000
_cell.length_c   1.000
_cell.angle_alpha   90.00
_cell.angle_beta   90.00
_cell.angle_gamma   90.00
#
_symmetry.space_group_name_H-M   'P 1'
#
loop_
_entity.id
_entity.type
_entity.pdbx_description
1 polymer ?
#
loop_
_entity_poly.entity_id
_entity_poly.type
_entity_poly.pdbx_seq_one_letter_code
_entity_poly.pdbx_strand_id
1 'polypeptide(L)'
;MAMIKRLHLGKAAEGGATAALLARRGFSGPESVLEGKFGFCQTFSDSPRLSYLTHRLGREFETLNICIKRYACHINAHAPIEGLQKLKEQHRFVAEDVAEIVIGGIEKLVTHHSIYDPKDLMAAQYSIPFCAALSLYCDPMDPESFNERKVRDRKIRAVARLVRLKVDREIEERGWDRAARVTVRLKNGGSHTGLVIHFRGTPQNPLSPSELEDKARSLTNGLISNKRLEQLFQAVDRLEQMNEVSSLTSLLRA
;
A
#
# COMPACT_ATOMS: atom_id res chain seq x y z
N MET A 1 -11.94 -11.08 -7.68
CA MET A 1 -10.60 -10.74 -8.28
C MET A 1 -9.64 -11.92 -8.08
N ALA A 2 -8.70 -12.17 -9.00
CA ALA A 2 -7.91 -13.41 -9.00
C ALA A 2 -6.81 -13.45 -7.91
N MET A 3 -6.69 -14.57 -7.19
CA MET A 3 -5.64 -14.81 -6.17
C MET A 3 -4.21 -14.71 -6.71
N ILE A 4 -4.05 -14.74 -8.04
CA ILE A 4 -2.76 -14.69 -8.75
C ILE A 4 -1.88 -13.51 -8.33
N LYS A 5 -2.45 -12.37 -7.94
CA LYS A 5 -1.69 -11.20 -7.49
C LYS A 5 -0.75 -11.53 -6.31
N ARG A 6 -1.17 -12.43 -5.41
CA ARG A 6 -0.34 -12.86 -4.26
C ARG A 6 0.85 -13.72 -4.71
N LEU A 7 0.74 -14.39 -5.85
CA LEU A 7 1.76 -15.28 -6.39
C LEU A 7 2.83 -14.56 -7.21
N HIS A 8 2.50 -13.43 -7.85
CA HIS A 8 3.42 -12.71 -8.74
C HIS A 8 4.80 -12.43 -8.11
N LEU A 9 4.82 -11.95 -6.85
CA LEU A 9 6.08 -11.63 -6.16
C LEU A 9 6.90 -12.89 -5.85
N GLY A 10 6.23 -13.97 -5.43
CA GLY A 10 6.90 -15.25 -5.19
C GLY A 10 7.51 -15.82 -6.47
N LYS A 11 6.77 -15.78 -7.58
CA LYS A 11 7.27 -16.25 -8.89
C LYS A 11 8.40 -15.40 -9.44
N ALA A 12 8.37 -14.08 -9.23
CA ALA A 12 9.48 -13.21 -9.60
C ALA A 12 10.76 -13.56 -8.83
N ALA A 13 10.66 -13.79 -7.51
CA ALA A 13 11.80 -14.19 -6.68
C ALA A 13 12.35 -15.57 -7.08
N GLU A 14 11.48 -16.55 -7.28
CA GLU A 14 11.84 -17.90 -7.75
C GLU A 14 12.56 -17.85 -9.10
N GLY A 15 12.04 -17.08 -10.06
CA GLY A 15 12.64 -16.92 -11.38
C GLY A 15 14.04 -16.29 -11.31
N GLY A 16 14.21 -15.23 -10.51
CA GLY A 16 15.50 -14.57 -10.33
C GLY A 16 16.56 -15.49 -9.71
N ALA A 17 16.20 -16.21 -8.64
CA ALA A 17 17.10 -17.16 -7.99
C ALA A 17 17.50 -18.31 -8.95
N THR A 18 16.53 -18.83 -9.71
CA THR A 18 16.77 -19.90 -10.69
C THR A 18 17.72 -19.44 -11.79
N ALA A 19 17.49 -18.25 -12.37
CA ALA A 19 18.36 -17.69 -13.40
C ALA A 19 19.80 -17.52 -12.91
N ALA A 20 20.01 -16.99 -11.70
CA ALA A 20 21.34 -16.84 -11.11
C ALA A 20 22.04 -18.19 -10.90
N LEU A 21 21.32 -19.21 -10.45
CA LEU A 21 21.86 -20.56 -10.25
C LEU A 21 22.19 -21.30 -11.55
N LEU A 22 21.45 -21.03 -12.63
CA LEU A 22 21.74 -21.53 -13.98
C LEU A 22 22.98 -20.85 -14.55
N ALA A 23 23.05 -19.51 -14.47
CA ALA A 23 24.21 -18.74 -14.92
C ALA A 23 25.49 -19.17 -14.20
N ARG A 24 25.43 -19.41 -12.88
CA ARG A 24 26.55 -19.95 -12.09
C ARG A 24 27.06 -21.31 -12.60
N ARG A 25 26.23 -22.08 -13.30
CA ARG A 25 26.60 -23.37 -13.90
C ARG A 25 26.97 -23.27 -15.39
N GLY A 26 27.14 -22.06 -15.91
CA GLY A 26 27.54 -21.82 -17.30
C GLY A 26 26.39 -21.83 -18.31
N PHE A 27 25.13 -21.85 -17.85
CA PHE A 27 23.98 -21.67 -18.75
C PHE A 27 23.94 -20.22 -19.24
N SER A 28 24.15 -20.01 -20.54
CA SER A 28 24.22 -18.69 -21.16
C SER A 28 22.92 -18.28 -21.86
N GLY A 29 22.78 -16.98 -22.13
CA GLY A 29 21.69 -16.40 -22.91
C GLY A 29 22.19 -15.27 -23.81
N PRO A 30 21.31 -14.62 -24.58
CA PRO A 30 21.70 -13.51 -25.46
C PRO A 30 22.29 -12.33 -24.68
N GLU A 31 23.40 -11.77 -25.16
CA GLU A 31 24.05 -10.62 -24.52
C GLU A 31 23.17 -9.35 -24.54
N SER A 32 22.30 -9.21 -25.55
CA SER A 32 21.40 -8.07 -25.74
C SER A 32 19.96 -8.35 -25.29
N VAL A 33 19.78 -9.16 -24.25
CA VAL A 33 18.46 -9.60 -23.78
C VAL A 33 17.53 -8.45 -23.39
N LEU A 34 18.06 -7.28 -23.01
CA LEU A 34 17.24 -6.11 -22.65
C LEU A 34 16.97 -5.22 -23.86
N GLU A 35 18.02 -4.82 -24.58
CA GLU A 35 18.03 -3.75 -25.57
C GLU A 35 17.99 -4.21 -27.03
N GLY A 36 18.27 -5.50 -27.28
CA GLY A 36 18.31 -6.06 -28.63
C GLY A 36 16.99 -5.90 -29.37
N LYS A 37 17.02 -6.09 -30.70
CA LYS A 37 15.83 -5.98 -31.56
C LYS A 37 14.64 -6.83 -31.09
N PHE A 38 14.92 -7.97 -30.46
CA PHE A 38 13.94 -8.89 -29.87
C PHE A 38 14.07 -8.97 -28.33
N GLY A 39 14.72 -7.99 -27.73
CA GLY A 39 14.95 -7.91 -26.29
C GLY A 39 13.70 -7.48 -25.52
N PHE A 40 13.80 -7.55 -24.20
CA PHE A 40 12.72 -7.22 -23.28
C PHE A 40 12.11 -5.84 -23.53
N CYS A 41 12.94 -4.80 -23.67
CA CYS A 41 12.46 -3.44 -23.79
C CYS A 41 11.65 -3.22 -25.09
N GLN A 42 12.09 -3.80 -26.22
CA GLN A 42 11.36 -3.71 -27.49
C GLN A 42 10.08 -4.56 -27.50
N THR A 43 10.05 -5.64 -26.72
CA THR A 43 8.90 -6.55 -26.66
C THR A 43 7.76 -6.00 -25.80
N PHE A 44 8.09 -5.29 -24.73
CA PHE A 44 7.12 -4.82 -23.73
C PHE A 44 6.85 -3.30 -23.77
N SER A 45 7.47 -2.57 -24.70
CA SER A 45 7.27 -1.14 -24.85
C SER A 45 7.32 -0.73 -26.32
N ASP A 46 6.34 0.07 -26.75
CA ASP A 46 6.32 0.67 -28.09
C ASP A 46 7.37 1.79 -28.25
N SER A 47 7.95 2.27 -27.15
CA SER A 47 8.92 3.38 -27.16
C SER A 47 9.90 3.25 -25.99
N PRO A 48 10.76 2.22 -25.98
CA PRO A 48 11.66 1.96 -24.87
C PRO A 48 12.71 3.07 -24.76
N ARG A 49 12.87 3.61 -23.56
CA ARG A 49 13.91 4.60 -23.25
C ARG A 49 15.07 3.90 -22.54
N LEU A 50 15.97 3.32 -23.32
CA LEU A 50 17.08 2.50 -22.79
C LEU A 50 18.01 3.25 -21.83
N SER A 51 18.12 4.57 -21.97
CA SER A 51 18.89 5.42 -21.05
C SER A 51 18.45 5.32 -19.59
N TYR A 52 17.21 4.88 -19.32
CA TYR A 52 16.72 4.66 -17.96
C TYR A 52 17.35 3.43 -17.27
N LEU A 53 17.88 2.45 -18.02
CA LEU A 53 18.44 1.22 -17.44
C LEU A 53 19.63 1.51 -16.51
N THR A 54 20.42 2.53 -16.83
CA THR A 54 21.61 2.93 -16.06
C THR A 54 21.48 4.32 -15.46
N HIS A 55 20.30 4.94 -15.55
CA HIS A 55 20.10 6.30 -15.08
C HIS A 55 20.38 6.40 -13.59
N ARG A 56 21.37 7.22 -13.22
CA ARG A 56 21.81 7.47 -11.83
C ARG A 56 22.22 6.21 -11.06
N LEU A 57 22.60 5.14 -11.78
CA LEU A 57 23.10 3.91 -11.16
C LEU A 57 24.31 4.22 -10.26
N GLY A 58 24.28 3.71 -9.03
CA GLY A 58 25.30 3.98 -8.01
C GLY A 58 25.21 5.35 -7.33
N ARG A 59 24.23 6.20 -7.69
CA ARG A 59 24.01 7.51 -7.07
C ARG A 59 22.67 7.62 -6.37
N GLU A 60 21.62 7.10 -7.00
CA GLU A 60 20.27 7.08 -6.43
C GLU A 60 19.79 5.64 -6.23
N PHE A 61 19.12 5.41 -5.11
CA PHE A 61 18.63 4.09 -4.71
C PHE A 61 17.13 4.15 -4.46
N GLU A 62 16.34 3.51 -5.33
CA GLU A 62 14.87 3.52 -5.24
C GLU A 62 14.31 2.93 -3.94
N THR A 63 15.11 2.13 -3.22
CA THR A 63 14.76 1.63 -1.89
C THR A 63 14.44 2.77 -0.91
N LEU A 64 15.07 3.94 -1.06
CA LEU A 64 14.81 5.12 -0.23
C LEU A 64 13.47 5.79 -0.53
N ASN A 65 12.85 5.47 -1.67
CA ASN A 65 11.56 6.01 -2.11
C ASN A 65 10.39 5.03 -1.84
N ILE A 66 10.62 3.96 -1.08
CA ILE A 66 9.58 2.97 -0.77
C ILE A 66 8.54 3.58 0.16
N CYS A 67 7.26 3.38 -0.18
CA CYS A 67 6.14 3.71 0.67
C CYS A 67 5.73 2.49 1.51
N ILE A 68 5.72 2.63 2.83
CA ILE A 68 5.26 1.60 3.76
C ILE A 68 3.78 1.81 4.08
N LYS A 69 2.97 0.81 3.74
CA LYS A 69 1.53 0.84 4.01
C LYS A 69 1.23 0.73 5.51
N ARG A 70 0.41 1.62 6.05
CA ARG A 70 -0.21 1.47 7.39
C ARG A 70 -1.40 0.51 7.41
N TYR A 71 -2.21 0.52 6.35
CA TYR A 71 -3.47 -0.21 6.29
C TYR A 71 -3.36 -1.39 5.31
N ALA A 72 -4.12 -2.45 5.55
CA ALA A 72 -4.15 -3.65 4.71
C ALA A 72 -5.01 -3.46 3.43
N CYS A 73 -4.81 -2.36 2.70
CA CYS A 73 -5.56 -2.02 1.49
C CYS A 73 -4.66 -1.50 0.35
N HIS A 74 -5.27 -1.10 -0.77
CA HIS A 74 -4.57 -0.47 -1.88
C HIS A 74 -4.04 0.91 -1.47
N ILE A 75 -2.88 1.30 -2.01
CA ILE A 75 -2.17 2.50 -1.54
C ILE A 75 -2.99 3.79 -1.71
N ASN A 76 -3.80 3.87 -2.76
CA ASN A 76 -4.67 5.02 -3.03
C ASN A 76 -5.81 5.22 -2.02
N ALA A 77 -6.09 4.23 -1.15
CA ALA A 77 -7.05 4.40 -0.06
C ALA A 77 -6.43 5.02 1.21
N HIS A 78 -5.11 5.17 1.29
CA HIS A 78 -4.44 5.64 2.51
C HIS A 78 -4.70 7.12 2.81
N ALA A 79 -4.55 8.02 1.84
CA ALA A 79 -4.88 9.44 2.03
C ALA A 79 -6.37 9.66 2.36
N PRO A 80 -7.33 8.98 1.68
CA PRO A 80 -8.73 9.03 2.08
C PRO A 80 -9.01 8.57 3.51
N ILE A 81 -8.46 7.42 3.93
CA ILE A 81 -8.63 6.92 5.30
C ILE A 81 -8.04 7.92 6.30
N GLU A 82 -6.80 8.38 6.08
CA GLU A 82 -6.14 9.32 7.00
C GLU A 82 -6.93 10.63 7.13
N GLY A 83 -7.35 11.21 6.01
CA GLY A 83 -8.15 12.43 6.01
C GLY A 83 -9.47 12.25 6.75
N LEU A 84 -10.16 11.12 6.52
CA LEU A 84 -11.41 10.82 7.20
C LEU A 84 -11.23 10.60 8.71
N GLN A 85 -10.18 9.88 9.12
CA GLN A 85 -9.87 9.68 10.55
C GLN A 85 -9.55 11.00 11.26
N LYS A 86 -8.75 11.87 10.63
CA LYS A 86 -8.44 13.21 11.16
C LYS A 86 -9.71 14.05 11.34
N LEU A 87 -10.59 14.07 10.33
CA LEU A 87 -11.85 14.80 10.42
C LEU A 87 -12.77 14.22 11.50
N LYS A 88 -12.85 12.89 11.61
CA LYS A 88 -13.64 12.19 12.64
C LYS A 88 -13.17 12.58 14.05
N GLU A 89 -11.86 12.59 14.28
CA GLU A 89 -11.27 12.96 15.56
C GLU A 89 -11.49 14.45 15.89
N GLN A 90 -11.21 15.33 14.93
CA GLN A 90 -11.32 16.79 15.12
C GLN A 90 -12.76 17.25 15.38
N HIS A 91 -13.73 16.66 14.67
CA HIS A 91 -15.14 17.08 14.73
C HIS A 91 -16.02 16.12 15.55
N ARG A 92 -15.46 15.05 16.08
CA ARG A 92 -16.09 14.09 17.02
C ARG A 92 -17.41 13.52 16.51
N PHE A 93 -17.49 13.18 15.22
CA PHE A 93 -18.67 12.51 14.64
C PHE A 93 -18.50 10.98 14.60
N VAL A 94 -19.61 10.27 14.49
CA VAL A 94 -19.64 8.82 14.24
C VAL A 94 -20.19 8.51 12.85
N ALA A 95 -20.06 7.25 12.43
CA ALA A 95 -20.48 6.81 11.10
C ALA A 95 -21.96 7.12 10.81
N GLU A 96 -22.80 7.01 11.84
CA GLU A 96 -24.25 7.25 11.79
C GLU A 96 -24.60 8.72 11.53
N ASP A 97 -23.69 9.66 11.83
CA ASP A 97 -23.89 11.09 11.59
C ASP A 97 -23.65 11.49 10.13
N VAL A 98 -23.01 10.62 9.34
CA VAL A 98 -22.60 10.92 7.96
C VAL A 98 -23.80 10.93 7.02
N ALA A 99 -23.93 12.01 6.24
CA ALA A 99 -24.86 12.13 5.13
C ALA A 99 -24.19 11.85 3.77
N GLU A 100 -22.96 12.33 3.59
CA GLU A 100 -22.16 12.12 2.36
C GLU A 100 -20.66 12.20 2.67
N ILE A 101 -19.86 11.43 1.93
CA ILE A 101 -18.40 11.59 1.90
C ILE A 101 -17.98 11.80 0.44
N VAL A 102 -17.31 12.90 0.14
CA VAL A 102 -16.73 13.16 -1.18
C VAL A 102 -15.21 13.05 -1.09
N ILE A 103 -14.61 12.19 -1.92
CA ILE A 103 -13.17 11.99 -2.00
C ILE A 103 -12.71 12.47 -3.38
N GLY A 104 -11.97 13.57 -3.39
CA GLY A 104 -11.28 14.12 -4.55
C GLY A 104 -9.86 13.57 -4.68
N GLY A 105 -9.45 13.17 -5.88
CA GLY A 105 -8.08 12.74 -6.18
C GLY A 105 -7.79 12.76 -7.68
N ILE A 106 -6.69 12.15 -8.10
CA ILE A 106 -6.34 12.04 -9.53
C ILE A 106 -7.30 11.11 -10.29
N GLU A 107 -7.38 11.25 -11.62
CA GLU A 107 -8.25 10.43 -12.49
C GLU A 107 -8.01 8.93 -12.31
N LYS A 108 -6.75 8.51 -12.20
CA LYS A 108 -6.39 7.10 -11.96
C LYS A 108 -7.01 6.57 -10.66
N LEU A 109 -7.05 7.37 -9.60
CA LEU A 109 -7.66 7.00 -8.32
C LEU A 109 -9.16 6.79 -8.51
N VAL A 110 -9.82 7.71 -9.21
CA VAL A 110 -11.28 7.68 -9.44
C VAL A 110 -11.66 6.49 -10.32
N THR A 111 -10.96 6.26 -11.41
CA THR A 111 -11.30 5.23 -12.41
C THR A 111 -10.96 3.81 -11.98
N HIS A 112 -9.89 3.60 -11.19
CA HIS A 112 -9.41 2.26 -10.86
C HIS A 112 -9.86 1.75 -9.48
N HIS A 113 -10.38 2.63 -8.61
CA HIS A 113 -10.69 2.29 -7.21
C HIS A 113 -12.11 2.67 -6.76
N SER A 114 -12.99 3.05 -7.71
CA SER A 114 -14.43 3.28 -7.51
C SER A 114 -15.24 1.97 -7.44
N ILE A 115 -14.78 1.00 -6.65
CA ILE A 115 -15.48 -0.29 -6.49
C ILE A 115 -16.57 -0.14 -5.43
N TYR A 116 -17.78 0.26 -5.83
CA TYR A 116 -18.88 0.54 -4.88
C TYR A 116 -19.52 -0.70 -4.25
N ASP A 117 -19.39 -1.86 -4.89
CA ASP A 117 -19.98 -3.12 -4.44
C ASP A 117 -18.93 -4.25 -4.47
N PRO A 118 -17.92 -4.21 -3.57
CA PRO A 118 -16.92 -5.26 -3.50
C PRO A 118 -17.55 -6.59 -3.07
N LYS A 119 -17.26 -7.65 -3.83
CA LYS A 119 -17.85 -8.99 -3.63
C LYS A 119 -17.00 -9.93 -2.78
N ASP A 120 -15.72 -9.62 -2.64
CA ASP A 120 -14.73 -10.40 -1.93
C ASP A 120 -13.76 -9.47 -1.21
N LEU A 121 -12.95 -10.03 -0.30
CA LEU A 121 -11.95 -9.27 0.45
C LEU A 121 -10.97 -8.52 -0.44
N MET A 122 -10.53 -9.11 -1.55
CA MET A 122 -9.57 -8.46 -2.44
C MET A 122 -10.17 -7.21 -3.09
N ALA A 123 -11.39 -7.29 -3.61
CA ALA A 123 -12.12 -6.15 -4.17
C ALA A 123 -12.36 -5.09 -3.10
N ALA A 124 -12.66 -5.48 -1.86
CA ALA A 124 -12.83 -4.57 -0.74
C ALA A 124 -11.54 -3.80 -0.41
N GLN A 125 -10.39 -4.48 -0.41
CA GLN A 125 -9.07 -3.85 -0.22
C GLN A 125 -8.70 -2.87 -1.34
N TYR A 126 -9.34 -2.95 -2.50
CA TYR A 126 -9.16 -2.03 -3.62
C TYR A 126 -10.25 -0.95 -3.73
N SER A 127 -11.30 -1.05 -2.93
CA SER A 127 -12.43 -0.14 -2.91
C SER A 127 -12.15 1.02 -1.97
N ILE A 128 -11.92 2.23 -2.51
CA ILE A 128 -11.83 3.43 -1.67
C ILE A 128 -13.15 3.68 -0.89
N PRO A 129 -14.34 3.57 -1.51
CA PRO A 129 -15.62 3.70 -0.79
C PRO A 129 -15.73 2.79 0.42
N PHE A 130 -15.41 1.50 0.25
CA PHE A 130 -15.49 0.53 1.33
C PHE A 130 -14.41 0.77 2.39
N CYS A 131 -13.17 1.02 1.98
CA CYS A 131 -12.05 1.27 2.90
C CYS A 131 -12.30 2.51 3.79
N ALA A 132 -12.81 3.60 3.21
CA ALA A 132 -13.19 4.80 3.95
C ALA A 132 -14.31 4.49 4.96
N ALA A 133 -15.38 3.83 4.52
CA ALA A 133 -16.50 3.46 5.39
C ALA A 133 -16.09 2.50 6.53
N LEU A 134 -15.25 1.51 6.23
CA LEU A 134 -14.73 0.55 7.21
C LEU A 134 -13.96 1.27 8.33
N SER A 135 -13.15 2.27 7.97
CA SER A 135 -12.36 3.03 8.94
C SER A 135 -13.22 3.78 9.96
N LEU A 136 -14.50 4.08 9.66
CA LEU A 136 -15.38 4.74 10.62
C LEU A 136 -15.85 3.78 11.74
N TYR A 137 -15.84 2.47 11.49
CA TYR A 137 -16.33 1.43 12.39
C TYR A 137 -15.25 0.57 13.03
N CYS A 138 -14.08 0.47 12.42
CA CYS A 138 -12.99 -0.41 12.83
C CYS A 138 -11.68 0.36 12.80
N ASP A 139 -10.70 -0.07 13.58
CA ASP A 139 -9.35 0.45 13.48
C ASP A 139 -8.71 -0.03 12.17
N PRO A 140 -8.46 0.84 11.17
CA PRO A 140 -7.86 0.42 9.91
C PRO A 140 -6.40 -0.03 10.04
N MET A 141 -5.74 0.23 11.18
CA MET A 141 -4.37 -0.23 11.47
C MET A 141 -4.33 -1.68 11.93
N ASP A 142 -5.41 -2.21 12.48
CA ASP A 142 -5.54 -3.63 12.78
C ASP A 142 -5.69 -4.41 11.46
N PRO A 143 -4.75 -5.31 11.11
CA PRO A 143 -4.85 -6.13 9.91
C PRO A 143 -6.13 -6.97 9.88
N GLU A 144 -6.64 -7.38 11.05
CA GLU A 144 -7.88 -8.16 11.17
C GLU A 144 -9.13 -7.35 10.87
N SER A 145 -9.05 -6.02 10.75
CA SER A 145 -10.18 -5.21 10.28
C SER A 145 -10.58 -5.56 8.85
N PHE A 146 -9.64 -6.03 8.02
CA PHE A 146 -9.89 -6.44 6.64
C PHE A 146 -10.15 -7.96 6.54
N ASN A 147 -11.39 -8.37 6.81
CA ASN A 147 -11.81 -9.78 6.71
C ASN A 147 -13.18 -9.95 6.02
N GLU A 148 -13.50 -11.17 5.60
CA GLU A 148 -14.75 -11.51 4.89
C GLU A 148 -16.03 -11.14 5.65
N ARG A 149 -16.03 -11.23 6.98
CA ARG A 149 -17.17 -10.83 7.81
C ARG A 149 -17.42 -9.33 7.70
N LYS A 150 -16.38 -8.51 7.75
CA LYS A 150 -16.48 -7.04 7.62
C LYS A 150 -16.86 -6.61 6.22
N VAL A 151 -16.39 -7.32 5.18
CA VAL A 151 -16.83 -7.09 3.79
C VAL A 151 -18.35 -7.22 3.63
N ARG A 152 -18.97 -8.15 4.36
CA ARG A 152 -20.41 -8.41 4.32
C ARG A 152 -21.23 -7.57 5.31
N ASP A 153 -20.58 -6.77 6.14
CA ASP A 153 -21.26 -5.98 7.18
C ASP A 153 -22.19 -4.92 6.55
N ARG A 154 -23.47 -4.99 6.90
CA ARG A 154 -24.50 -4.10 6.33
C ARG A 154 -24.29 -2.64 6.72
N LYS A 155 -23.73 -2.35 7.91
CA LYS A 155 -23.49 -0.98 8.37
C LYS A 155 -22.36 -0.33 7.57
N ILE A 156 -21.25 -1.04 7.41
CA ILE A 156 -20.12 -0.57 6.59
C ILE A 156 -20.57 -0.35 5.15
N ARG A 157 -21.31 -1.30 4.57
CA ARG A 157 -21.82 -1.17 3.19
C ARG A 157 -22.83 -0.05 3.03
N ALA A 158 -23.63 0.27 4.05
CA ALA A 158 -24.54 1.41 4.01
C ALA A 158 -23.77 2.72 3.89
N VAL A 159 -22.73 2.91 4.71
CA VAL A 159 -21.89 4.12 4.66
C VAL A 159 -21.05 4.19 3.38
N ALA A 160 -20.56 3.05 2.87
CA ALA A 160 -19.81 3.00 1.61
C ALA A 160 -20.61 3.55 0.42
N ARG A 161 -21.95 3.40 0.42
CA ARG A 161 -22.84 3.98 -0.62
C ARG A 161 -22.98 5.50 -0.53
N LEU A 162 -22.63 6.10 0.61
CA LEU A 162 -22.61 7.55 0.80
C LEU A 162 -21.30 8.18 0.29
N VAL A 163 -20.33 7.35 -0.11
CA VAL A 163 -19.03 7.82 -0.61
C VAL A 163 -19.13 8.09 -2.11
N ARG A 164 -18.65 9.25 -2.57
CA ARG A 164 -18.48 9.59 -3.98
C ARG A 164 -17.03 9.92 -4.28
N LEU A 165 -16.50 9.40 -5.38
CA LEU A 165 -15.18 9.76 -5.88
C LEU A 165 -15.33 10.81 -6.97
N LYS A 166 -14.43 11.78 -7.03
CA LYS A 166 -14.37 12.76 -8.11
C LYS A 166 -12.92 13.11 -8.44
N VAL A 167 -12.70 13.56 -9.67
CA VAL A 167 -11.41 14.17 -10.02
C VAL A 167 -11.31 15.51 -9.32
N ASP A 168 -10.24 15.72 -8.58
CA ASP A 168 -9.87 17.02 -8.02
C ASP A 168 -8.84 17.65 -8.96
N ARG A 169 -9.27 18.70 -9.67
CA ARG A 169 -8.43 19.34 -10.71
C ARG A 169 -7.12 19.89 -10.15
N GLU A 170 -7.13 20.43 -8.93
CA GLU A 170 -5.90 20.94 -8.32
C GLU A 170 -4.91 19.79 -8.08
N ILE A 171 -5.40 18.67 -7.54
CA ILE A 171 -4.56 17.49 -7.27
C ILE A 171 -4.00 16.91 -8.59
N GLU A 172 -4.84 16.83 -9.62
CA GLU A 172 -4.46 16.33 -10.96
C GLU A 172 -3.39 17.22 -11.60
N GLU A 173 -3.64 18.53 -11.70
CA GLU A 173 -2.75 19.49 -12.37
C GLU A 173 -1.40 19.62 -11.65
N ARG A 174 -1.38 19.51 -10.32
CA ARG A 174 -0.14 19.51 -9.54
C ARG A 174 0.60 18.16 -9.58
N GLY A 175 -0.01 17.11 -10.13
CA GLY A 175 0.58 15.78 -10.18
C GLY A 175 0.79 15.16 -8.80
N TRP A 176 -0.04 15.50 -7.82
CA TRP A 176 0.05 14.95 -6.46
C TRP A 176 -0.50 13.52 -6.43
N ASP A 177 0.31 12.58 -6.92
CA ASP A 177 -0.03 11.15 -6.94
C ASP A 177 -0.37 10.66 -5.53
N ARG A 178 -1.46 9.90 -5.41
CA ARG A 178 -1.98 9.31 -4.16
C ARG A 178 -2.46 10.31 -3.10
N ALA A 179 -2.48 11.61 -3.40
CA ALA A 179 -3.12 12.59 -2.53
C ALA A 179 -4.65 12.47 -2.60
N ALA A 180 -5.33 12.94 -1.55
CA ALA A 180 -6.78 13.00 -1.55
C ALA A 180 -7.31 14.19 -0.74
N ARG A 181 -8.38 14.81 -1.25
CA ARG A 181 -9.22 15.75 -0.52
C ARG A 181 -10.48 15.04 -0.06
N VAL A 182 -10.70 15.00 1.25
CA VAL A 182 -11.87 14.35 1.86
C VAL A 182 -12.81 15.44 2.37
N THR A 183 -14.05 15.41 1.92
CA THR A 183 -15.14 16.24 2.44
C THR A 183 -16.20 15.34 3.06
N VAL A 184 -16.54 15.57 4.33
CA VAL A 184 -17.61 14.87 5.03
C VAL A 184 -18.74 15.85 5.27
N ARG A 185 -19.95 15.49 4.82
CA ARG A 185 -21.19 16.19 5.15
C ARG A 185 -21.94 15.38 6.19
N LEU A 186 -22.32 16.02 7.28
CA LEU A 186 -23.07 15.44 8.38
C LEU A 186 -24.56 15.70 8.24
N LYS A 187 -25.40 14.84 8.82
CA LYS A 187 -26.86 14.94 8.80
C LYS A 187 -27.39 16.18 9.52
N ASN A 188 -26.61 16.75 10.44
CA ASN A 188 -26.93 18.00 11.12
C ASN A 188 -26.60 19.25 10.29
N GLY A 189 -26.15 19.09 9.03
CA GLY A 189 -25.76 20.19 8.14
C GLY A 189 -24.28 20.59 8.21
N GLY A 190 -23.50 20.04 9.17
CA GLY A 190 -22.06 20.26 9.26
C GLY A 190 -21.32 19.76 8.02
N SER A 191 -20.28 20.49 7.59
CA SER A 191 -19.46 20.12 6.44
C SER A 191 -18.00 20.40 6.73
N HIS A 192 -17.16 19.36 6.67
CA HIS A 192 -15.76 19.42 7.03
C HIS A 192 -14.89 18.88 5.90
N THR A 193 -13.79 19.57 5.59
CA THR A 193 -12.90 19.19 4.48
C THR A 193 -11.44 19.20 4.92
N GLY A 194 -10.69 18.17 4.51
CA GLY A 194 -9.25 18.07 4.72
C GLY A 194 -8.54 17.59 3.45
N LEU A 195 -7.32 18.09 3.23
CA LEU A 195 -6.44 17.65 2.14
C LEU A 195 -5.25 16.89 2.73
N VAL A 196 -4.97 15.70 2.19
CA VAL A 196 -3.80 14.90 2.54
C VAL A 196 -2.96 14.72 1.27
N ILE A 197 -1.83 15.42 1.21
CA ILE A 197 -0.86 15.32 0.10
C ILE A 197 0.07 14.13 0.32
N HIS A 198 0.69 14.06 1.51
CA HIS A 198 1.61 13.00 1.91
C HIS A 198 1.10 12.27 3.16
N PHE A 199 0.39 11.17 2.96
CA PHE A 199 -0.08 10.34 4.06
C PHE A 199 1.11 9.67 4.79
N ARG A 200 0.92 9.35 6.07
CA ARG A 200 1.95 8.70 6.89
C ARG A 200 2.29 7.32 6.33
N GLY A 201 3.58 7.09 6.08
CA GLY A 201 4.14 5.95 5.36
C GLY A 201 4.69 6.28 3.96
N THR A 202 4.43 7.47 3.42
CA THR A 202 5.11 7.96 2.20
C THR A 202 6.55 8.38 2.50
N PRO A 203 7.45 8.45 1.50
CA PRO A 203 8.82 8.94 1.72
C PRO A 203 8.88 10.35 2.33
N GLN A 204 7.92 11.22 2.00
CA GLN A 204 7.83 12.58 2.53
C GLN A 204 7.26 12.64 3.95
N ASN A 205 6.61 11.57 4.43
CA ASN A 205 6.06 11.46 5.77
C ASN A 205 6.21 10.00 6.24
N PRO A 206 7.43 9.53 6.50
CA PRO A 206 7.69 8.13 6.80
C PRO A 206 7.13 7.74 8.17
N LEU A 207 6.96 6.43 8.39
CA LEU A 207 6.70 5.91 9.74
C LEU A 207 7.95 6.12 10.62
N SER A 208 7.75 6.43 11.89
CA SER A 208 8.82 6.39 12.87
C SER A 208 9.27 4.95 13.11
N PRO A 209 10.49 4.73 13.65
CA PRO A 209 10.92 3.41 14.09
C PRO A 209 9.89 2.73 15.01
N SER A 210 9.35 3.46 15.99
CA SER A 210 8.33 2.93 16.91
C SER A 210 7.05 2.50 16.18
N GLU A 211 6.56 3.26 15.20
CA GLU A 211 5.37 2.87 14.42
C GLU A 211 5.64 1.63 13.54
N LEU A 212 6.87 1.46 13.04
CA LEU A 212 7.27 0.26 12.31
C LEU A 212 7.30 -0.96 13.23
N GLU A 213 7.84 -0.81 14.45
CA GLU A 213 7.84 -1.85 15.46
C GLU A 213 6.42 -2.23 15.90
N ASP A 214 5.57 -1.24 16.21
CA ASP A 214 4.18 -1.46 16.61
C ASP A 214 3.41 -2.22 15.52
N LYS A 215 3.61 -1.82 14.26
CA LYS A 215 3.05 -2.52 13.12
C LYS A 215 3.57 -3.96 13.02
N ALA A 216 4.87 -4.18 13.19
CA ALA A 216 5.44 -5.52 13.15
C ALA A 216 4.90 -6.39 14.30
N ARG A 217 4.81 -5.85 15.52
CA ARG A 217 4.19 -6.50 16.69
C ARG A 217 2.74 -6.91 16.39
N SER A 218 1.95 -6.01 15.80
CA SER A 218 0.57 -6.30 15.38
C SER A 218 0.51 -7.44 14.36
N LEU A 219 1.35 -7.40 13.31
CA LEU A 219 1.34 -8.40 12.23
C LEU A 219 1.83 -9.78 12.65
N THR A 220 2.67 -9.86 13.68
CA THR A 220 3.25 -11.12 14.15
C THR A 220 2.65 -11.61 15.48
N ASN A 221 1.60 -10.94 15.97
CA ASN A 221 0.93 -11.32 17.21
C ASN A 221 0.43 -12.77 17.14
N GLY A 222 0.81 -13.58 18.12
CA GLY A 222 0.49 -15.01 18.15
C GLY A 222 1.31 -15.91 17.20
N LEU A 223 2.18 -15.34 16.35
CA LEU A 223 3.06 -16.10 15.44
C LEU A 223 4.47 -16.29 16.00
N ILE A 224 5.00 -15.27 16.68
CA ILE A 224 6.32 -15.32 17.34
C ILE A 224 6.23 -14.68 18.73
N SER A 225 7.15 -15.05 19.63
CA SER A 225 7.20 -14.44 20.95
C SER A 225 7.74 -13.01 20.90
N ASN A 226 7.28 -12.15 21.82
CA ASN A 226 7.79 -10.77 21.95
C ASN A 226 9.31 -10.71 22.11
N LYS A 227 9.89 -11.67 22.83
CA LYS A 227 11.35 -11.78 22.98
C LYS A 227 12.05 -12.05 21.63
N ARG A 228 11.52 -12.96 20.81
CA ARG A 228 12.10 -13.26 19.49
C ARG A 228 11.94 -12.09 18.52
N LEU A 229 10.80 -11.39 18.56
CA LEU A 229 10.59 -10.18 17.76
C LEU A 229 11.55 -9.05 18.15
N GLU A 230 11.80 -8.87 19.44
CA GLU A 230 12.78 -7.89 19.92
C GLU A 230 14.21 -8.21 19.42
N GLN A 231 14.59 -9.49 19.44
CA GLN A 231 15.85 -9.95 18.86
C GLN A 231 15.92 -9.70 17.34
N LEU A 232 14.80 -9.84 16.63
CA LEU A 232 14.73 -9.53 15.20
C LEU A 232 14.94 -8.03 14.94
N PHE A 233 14.33 -7.14 15.72
CA PHE A 233 14.56 -5.70 15.58
C PHE A 233 16.03 -5.35 15.79
N GLN A 234 16.63 -5.83 16.87
CA GLN A 234 18.05 -5.60 17.16
C GLN A 234 18.99 -6.15 16.08
N ALA A 235 18.65 -7.30 15.48
CA ALA A 235 19.42 -7.88 14.39
C ALA A 235 19.31 -7.07 13.10
N VAL A 236 18.11 -6.57 12.76
CA VAL A 236 17.88 -5.73 11.57
C VAL A 236 18.57 -4.37 11.71
N ASP A 237 18.53 -3.76 12.89
CA ASP A 237 19.17 -2.46 13.17
C ASP A 237 20.70 -2.50 13.08
N ARG A 238 21.31 -3.68 13.14
CA ARG A 238 22.76 -3.88 13.06
C ARG A 238 23.15 -4.76 11.88
N LEU A 239 22.28 -4.85 10.87
CA LEU A 239 22.45 -5.77 9.75
C LEU A 239 23.78 -5.59 9.02
N GLU A 240 24.26 -4.36 8.91
CA GLU A 240 25.54 -4.01 8.28
C GLU A 240 26.77 -4.50 9.06
N GLN A 241 26.60 -4.84 10.35
CA GLN A 241 27.65 -5.36 11.23
C GLN A 241 27.62 -6.90 11.31
N MET A 242 26.65 -7.55 10.66
CA MET A 242 26.50 -8.99 10.70
C MET A 242 27.44 -9.68 9.71
N ASN A 243 28.25 -10.62 10.21
CA ASN A 243 29.13 -11.43 9.37
C ASN A 243 28.40 -12.62 8.70
N GLU A 244 27.29 -13.08 9.29
CA GLU A 244 26.54 -14.23 8.76
C GLU A 244 25.02 -13.96 8.72
N VAL A 245 24.43 -14.09 7.53
CA VAL A 245 22.97 -14.01 7.33
C VAL A 245 22.20 -15.16 8.02
N SER A 246 22.90 -16.25 8.33
CA SER A 246 22.39 -17.40 9.10
C SER A 246 21.83 -16.96 10.47
N SER A 247 22.47 -15.97 11.09
CA SER A 247 22.08 -15.47 12.42
C SER A 247 20.73 -14.76 12.39
N LEU A 248 20.47 -13.98 11.34
CA LEU A 248 19.15 -13.36 11.13
C LEU A 248 18.10 -14.41 10.75
N THR A 249 18.41 -15.27 9.78
CA THR A 249 17.42 -16.25 9.28
C THR A 249 17.03 -17.29 10.31
N SER A 250 17.89 -17.60 11.28
CA SER A 250 17.55 -18.51 12.39
C SER A 250 16.49 -17.92 13.31
N LEU A 251 16.42 -16.59 13.46
CA LEU A 251 15.37 -15.91 14.21
C LEU A 251 14.01 -15.92 13.48
N LEU A 252 14.00 -16.14 12.16
CA LEU A 252 12.79 -16.22 11.34
C LEU A 252 12.21 -17.64 11.27
N ARG A 253 12.92 -18.66 11.75
CA ARG A 253 12.43 -20.04 11.79
C ARG A 253 11.47 -20.20 12.97
N ALA A 254 10.35 -20.86 12.74
CA ALA A 254 9.39 -21.23 13.79
C ALA A 254 10.05 -22.22 14.75
#